data_AF-A0A526UQA2-F1
#
_entry.id   AF-A0A526UQA2-F1
#
_cell.length_a   1.000
_cell.length_b   1.000
_cell.length_c   1.000
_cell.angle_alpha   90.00
_cell.angle_beta   90.00
_cell.angle_gamma   90.00
#
_symmetry.space_group_name_H-M   'P 1'
#
loop_
_entity.id
_entity.type
_entity.pdbx_description
1 polymer ?
#
loop_
_entity_poly.entity_id
_entity_poly.type
_entity_poly.pdbx_seq_one_letter_code
_entity_poly.pdbx_strand_id
1 'polypeptide(L)' 'MSFATRLHSNAIGWLLPALVIAGWEIASRAGVMPANVLPAPSAVAEAFWRLTLSGELVRNIGVSTARAL' A
#
# COMPACT_ATOMS: atom_id res chain seq x y z
N MET A 1 -10.72 12.62 -34.15
CA MET A 1 -11.33 11.93 -32.98
C MET A 1 -10.54 10.67 -32.65
N SER A 2 -9.66 10.67 -31.65
CA SER A 2 -9.39 9.46 -30.84
C SER A 2 -8.49 9.76 -29.63
N PHE A 3 -8.97 10.61 -28.71
CA PHE A 3 -8.41 10.64 -27.34
C PHE A 3 -8.90 9.43 -26.53
N ALA A 4 -10.03 8.82 -26.91
CA ALA A 4 -10.69 7.73 -26.20
C ALA A 4 -9.94 6.39 -26.24
N THR A 5 -9.15 6.11 -27.27
CA THR A 5 -8.37 4.86 -27.39
C THR A 5 -7.08 4.86 -26.57
N ARG A 6 -6.51 6.03 -26.24
CA ARG A 6 -5.31 6.10 -25.38
C ARG A 6 -5.64 5.95 -23.88
N LEU A 7 -6.84 6.33 -23.45
CA LEU A 7 -7.31 6.10 -22.08
C LEU A 7 -7.83 4.67 -21.87
N HIS A 8 -8.53 4.08 -22.85
CA HIS A 8 -9.04 2.70 -22.73
C HIS A 8 -7.93 1.66 -22.57
N SER A 9 -6.76 1.88 -23.19
CA SER A 9 -5.59 1.02 -22.99
C SER A 9 -4.93 1.18 -21.62
N ASN A 10 -5.19 2.27 -20.89
CA ASN A 10 -4.55 2.54 -19.60
C ASN A 10 -5.30 1.89 -18.43
N ALA A 11 -6.64 1.88 -18.47
CA ALA A 11 -7.46 1.29 -17.39
C ALA A 11 -7.29 -0.24 -17.29
N ILE A 12 -7.17 -0.93 -18.43
CA ILE A 12 -6.87 -2.37 -18.48
C ILE A 12 -5.45 -2.66 -17.95
N GLY A 13 -4.49 -1.74 -18.13
CA GLY A 13 -3.14 -1.89 -17.61
C GLY A 13 -3.08 -1.94 -16.08
N TRP A 14 -4.00 -1.26 -15.38
CA TRP A 14 -4.09 -1.26 -13.91
C TRP A 14 -4.84 -2.46 -13.33
N LEU A 15 -5.53 -3.22 -14.17
CA LEU A 15 -6.31 -4.39 -13.77
C LEU A 15 -5.41 -5.48 -13.19
N LEU A 16 -4.24 -5.71 -13.80
CA LEU A 16 -3.25 -6.68 -13.30
C LEU A 16 -2.68 -6.27 -11.91
N PRO A 17 -2.13 -5.05 -11.73
CA PRO A 17 -1.72 -4.58 -10.40
C PRO A 17 -2.83 -4.64 -9.35
N ALA A 18 -4.06 -4.25 -9.70
CA ALA A 18 -5.19 -4.30 -8.78
C ALA A 18 -5.53 -5.73 -8.35
N LEU A 19 -5.51 -6.69 -9.29
CA LEU A 19 -5.71 -8.10 -8.99
C LEU A 19 -4.60 -8.67 -8.10
N VAL A 20 -3.34 -8.27 -8.32
CA VAL A 20 -2.22 -8.66 -7.44
C VAL A 20 -2.43 -8.14 -6.02
N ILE A 21 -2.81 -6.86 -5.85
CA ILE A 21 -3.10 -6.28 -4.54
C ILE A 21 -4.29 -6.97 -3.87
N ALA A 22 -5.36 -7.24 -4.62
CA ALA A 22 -6.53 -7.95 -4.09
C ALA A 22 -6.20 -9.39 -3.68
N GLY A 23 -5.44 -10.11 -4.50
CA GLY A 23 -4.97 -11.46 -4.17
C GLY A 23 -4.06 -11.47 -2.94
N TRP A 24 -3.18 -10.49 -2.82
CA TRP A 24 -2.34 -10.29 -1.63
C TRP A 24 -3.19 -10.00 -0.38
N GLU A 25 -4.14 -9.07 -0.45
CA GLU A 25 -5.06 -8.76 0.64
C GLU A 25 -5.80 -10.01 1.14
N ILE A 26 -6.32 -10.83 0.21
CA ILE A 26 -7.00 -12.08 0.53
C ILE A 26 -6.04 -13.08 1.18
N ALA A 27 -4.85 -13.27 0.62
CA ALA A 27 -3.86 -14.21 1.15
C ALA A 27 -3.38 -13.82 2.56
N SER A 28 -3.14 -12.53 2.80
CA SER A 28 -2.80 -12.00 4.13
C SER A 28 -3.95 -12.22 5.13
N ARG A 29 -5.21 -11.96 4.73
CA ARG A 29 -6.38 -12.19 5.60
C ARG A 29 -6.65 -13.67 5.86
N ALA A 30 -6.36 -14.53 4.90
CA ALA A 30 -6.50 -15.99 5.02
C ALA A 30 -5.46 -16.62 5.96
N GLY A 31 -4.51 -15.84 6.51
CA GLY A 31 -3.48 -16.33 7.43
C GLY A 31 -2.41 -17.17 6.75
N VAL A 32 -2.32 -17.13 5.42
CA VAL A 32 -1.30 -17.85 4.63
C VAL A 32 0.09 -17.28 4.90
N MET A 33 0.16 -16.00 5.30
CA MET A 33 1.41 -15.30 5.62
C MET A 33 1.37 -14.71 7.03
N PRO A 34 2.48 -14.75 7.78
CA PRO A 34 2.58 -14.09 9.08
C PRO A 34 2.31 -12.59 8.93
N ALA A 35 1.40 -12.04 9.75
CA ALA A 35 0.98 -10.64 9.68
C ALA A 35 2.12 -9.64 9.94
N ASN A 36 3.21 -10.08 10.58
CA ASN A 36 4.42 -9.31 10.81
C ASN A 36 5.40 -9.33 9.62
N VAL A 37 5.22 -10.23 8.65
CA VAL A 37 6.08 -10.33 7.46
C VAL A 37 5.40 -9.67 6.25
N LEU A 38 4.13 -9.99 6.00
CA LEU A 38 3.38 -9.43 4.88
C LEU A 38 1.96 -9.01 5.33
N PRO A 39 1.83 -7.90 6.08
CA PRO A 39 0.54 -7.39 6.51
C PRO A 39 -0.35 -7.07 5.30
N ALA A 40 -1.66 -7.20 5.48
CA ALA A 40 -2.63 -6.85 4.45
C ALA A 40 -2.45 -5.37 4.03
N PRO A 41 -2.51 -5.03 2.73
CA PRO A 41 -2.50 -3.65 2.24
C PRO A 41 -3.38 -2.70 3.05
N SER A 42 -4.59 -3.12 3.44
CA SER A 42 -5.49 -2.28 4.24
C SER A 42 -4.92 -1.96 5.63
N ALA A 43 -4.23 -2.91 6.26
CA ALA A 43 -3.61 -2.73 7.58
C ALA A 43 -2.43 -1.75 7.51
N VAL A 44 -1.67 -1.79 6.41
CA VAL A 44 -0.61 -0.80 6.14
C VAL A 44 -1.21 0.59 6.02
N ALA A 45 -2.30 0.76 5.26
CA ALA A 45 -2.98 2.04 5.11
C ALA A 45 -3.54 2.58 6.44
N GLU A 46 -4.14 1.71 7.26
CA GLU A 46 -4.64 2.06 8.58
C GLU A 46 -3.52 2.52 9.52
N ALA A 47 -2.41 1.76 9.57
CA ALA A 47 -1.26 2.10 10.39
C ALA A 47 -0.65 3.44 9.95
N PHE A 48 -0.51 3.65 8.64
CA PHE A 48 -0.06 4.92 8.09
C PHE A 48 -0.96 6.08 8.54
N TRP A 49 -2.27 5.95 8.40
CA TRP A 49 -3.22 7.01 8.77
C TRP A 49 -3.18 7.31 10.27
N ARG A 50 -3.22 6.27 11.11
CA ARG A 50 -3.15 6.40 12.58
C ARG A 50 -1.85 7.06 13.05
N LEU A 51 -0.71 6.64 12.50
CA LEU A 51 0.60 7.19 12.87
C LEU A 51 0.80 8.61 12.33
N THR A 52 0.18 8.94 11.19
CA THR A 52 0.19 10.30 10.65
C THR A 52 -0.63 11.24 11.54
N LEU A 53 -1.85 10.85 11.93
CA LEU A 53 -2.71 11.67 12.79
C LEU A 53 -2.14 11.86 14.21
N SER A 54 -1.47 10.85 14.77
CA SER A 54 -0.80 10.96 16.07
C SER A 54 0.51 11.77 16.01
N GLY A 55 1.02 12.08 14.82
CA GLY A 55 2.31 12.73 14.62
C GLY A 55 3.52 11.81 14.89
N GLU A 56 3.28 10.55 15.29
CA GLU A 56 4.33 9.58 15.57
C GLU A 56 5.10 9.18 14.33
N LEU A 57 4.44 9.12 13.17
CA LEU A 57 5.10 8.75 11.91
C LEU A 57 6.27 9.69 11.60
N VAL A 58 6.00 11.00 11.62
CA VAL A 58 7.00 12.03 11.33
C VAL A 58 8.10 12.04 12.39
N ARG A 59 7.74 11.90 13.67
CA ARG A 59 8.71 11.83 14.77
C ARG A 59 9.64 10.62 14.64
N ASN A 60 9.09 9.44 14.38
CA ASN A 60 9.86 8.20 14.25
C ASN A 60 10.78 8.21 13.04
N ILE A 61 10.29 8.75 11.91
CA ILE A 61 11.12 8.97 10.72
C ILE A 61 12.23 9.96 11.06
N GLY A 62 11.91 11.11 11.66
CA GLY A 62 12.90 12.14 12.02
C GLY A 62 14.01 11.61 12.95
N VAL A 63 13.66 10.90 14.01
CA VAL A 63 14.64 10.28 14.93
C VAL A 63 15.47 9.20 14.23
N SER A 64 14.88 8.44 13.31
CA SER A 64 15.62 7.42 12.55
C SER A 64 16.57 8.05 11.55
N THR A 65 16.15 9.08 10.83
CA THR A 65 17.00 9.85 9.90
C THR A 65 18.11 10.59 10.64
N ALA A 66 17.83 11.21 11.78
CA ALA A 66 18.82 11.90 12.61
C ALA A 66 19.90 10.97 13.16
N ARG A 67 19.60 9.68 13.35
CA ARG A 67 20.60 8.67 13.70
C ARG A 67 21.41 8.17 12.50
N ALA A 68 20.88 8.32 11.28
CA ALA A 68 21.51 7.82 10.07
C ALA A 68 22.47 8.84 9.42
N LEU A 69 22.34 10.12 9.77
CA LEU A 69 23.23 11.21 9.37
C LEU A 69 24.37 11.39 10.40
#